data_AF-A0A519G048-F1
#
_entry.id   AF-A0A519G048-F1
#
_cell.length_a   1.000
_cell.length_b   1.000
_cell.length_c   1.000
_cell.angle_alpha   90.00
_cell.angle_beta   90.00
_cell.angle_gamma   90.00
#
_symmetry.space_group_name_H-M   'P 1'
#
loop_
_entity.id
_entity.type
_entity.pdbx_description
1 polymer ?
#
loop_
_entity_poly.entity_id
_entity_poly.type
_entity_poly.pdbx_seq_one_letter_code
_entity_poly.pdbx_strand_id
1 'polypeptide(L)' 'MSRSVLVTGGNRGIGRAIAEAFLAEGDCVAVTSRNGDAPE' A
#
# COMPACT_ATOMS: atom_id res chain seq x y z
N MET A 1 11.31 -15.34 1.37
CA MET A 1 10.99 -14.33 2.41
C MET A 1 10.16 -13.26 1.74
N SER A 2 9.01 -12.88 2.31
CA SER A 2 8.25 -11.72 1.82
C SER A 2 8.98 -10.43 2.24
N ARG A 3 8.92 -9.39 1.40
CA ARG A 3 9.52 -8.09 1.74
C ARG A 3 8.55 -7.29 2.59
N SER A 4 9.08 -6.38 3.39
CA SER A 4 8.27 -5.32 4.02
C SER A 4 8.29 -4.07 3.15
N VAL A 5 7.11 -3.60 2.73
CA VAL A 5 6.95 -2.44 1.84
C VAL A 5 6.10 -1.37 2.52
N LEU A 6 6.56 -0.12 2.51
CA LEU A 6 5.80 1.05 2.95
C LEU A 6 5.39 1.89 1.75
N VAL A 7 4.10 2.06 1.52
CA VAL A 7 3.54 2.92 0.47
C VAL A 7 2.92 4.16 1.09
N THR A 8 3.49 5.34 0.81
CA THR A 8 2.92 6.62 1.24
C THR A 8 1.87 7.10 0.24
N GLY A 9 0.78 7.70 0.74
CA GLY A 9 -0.35 8.12 -0.10
C GLY A 9 -1.11 6.94 -0.74
N GLY A 10 -1.01 5.73 -0.18
CA GLY A 10 -1.55 4.51 -0.80
C GLY A 10 -3.07 4.31 -0.67
N ASN A 11 -3.81 5.32 -0.20
CA ASN A 11 -5.25 5.19 0.05
C ASN A 11 -6.10 5.14 -1.22
N ARG A 12 -5.58 5.68 -2.33
CA ARG A 12 -6.29 5.86 -3.60
C ARG A 12 -5.34 6.00 -4.78
N GLY A 13 -5.88 5.95 -5.99
CA GLY A 13 -5.15 6.23 -7.24
C GLY A 13 -3.90 5.36 -7.40
N ILE A 14 -2.81 5.97 -7.86
CA ILE A 14 -1.55 5.27 -8.14
C ILE A 14 -0.97 4.60 -6.89
N GLY A 15 -1.06 5.26 -5.72
CA GLY A 15 -0.54 4.68 -4.48
C GLY A 15 -1.24 3.38 -4.11
N ARG A 16 -2.57 3.31 -4.29
CA ARG A 16 -3.34 2.07 -4.08
C ARG A 16 -2.94 0.99 -5.07
N ALA A 17 -2.85 1.33 -6.35
CA ALA A 17 -2.47 0.36 -7.39
C ALA A 17 -1.07 -0.23 -7.14
N ILE A 18 -0.12 0.57 -6.65
CA ILE A 18 1.21 0.10 -6.26
C ILE A 18 1.12 -0.84 -5.05
N ALA A 19 0.34 -0.49 -4.03
CA ALA A 19 0.15 -1.34 -2.85
C ALA A 19 -0.48 -2.70 -3.21
N GLU A 20 -1.49 -2.70 -4.08
CA GLU A 20 -2.13 -3.91 -4.60
C GLU A 20 -1.17 -4.78 -5.41
N ALA A 21 -0.30 -4.18 -6.22
CA ALA A 21 0.72 -4.92 -6.97
C ALA A 21 1.71 -5.65 -6.04
N PHE A 22 2.21 -4.99 -5.00
CA PHE A 22 3.09 -5.64 -4.01
C PHE A 22 2.37 -6.72 -3.20
N LEU A 23 1.10 -6.51 -2.86
CA LEU A 23 0.29 -7.55 -2.22
C LEU A 23 0.12 -8.78 -3.13
N ALA A 24 -0.10 -8.58 -4.43
CA ALA A 24 -0.20 -9.66 -5.41
C ALA A 24 1.13 -10.45 -5.57
N GLU A 25 2.27 -9.80 -5.33
CA GLU A 25 3.59 -10.45 -5.28
C GLU A 25 3.85 -11.19 -3.95
N GLY A 26 2.94 -11.09 -2.98
CA GLY A 26 3.04 -11.76 -1.68
C GLY A 26 3.86 -11.00 -0.64
N ASP A 27 4.05 -9.70 -0.81
CA ASP A 27 4.76 -8.86 0.16
C ASP A 27 3.88 -8.42 1.34
N CYS A 28 4.54 -8.07 2.44
CA CYS A 28 3.92 -7.44 3.59
C CYS A 28 3.87 -5.93 3.37
N VAL A 29 2.67 -5.40 3.07
CA VAL A 29 2.51 -3.99 2.68
C VAL A 29 1.83 -3.18 3.79
N ALA A 30 2.44 -2.06 4.15
CA ALA A 30 1.86 -1.02 4.99
C ALA A 30 1.58 0.23 4.16
N VAL A 31 0.41 0.83 4.35
CA VAL A 31 -0.03 2.03 3.64
C VAL A 31 -0.20 3.18 4.62
N THR A 32 0.25 4.38 4.23
CA THR A 32 -0.05 5.61 4.97
C THR A 32 -0.81 6.61 4.10
N SER A 33 -1.66 7.41 4.75
CA SER A 33 -2.39 8.52 4.13
C SER A 33 -2.24 9.77 5.01
N ARG A 34 -2.44 10.96 4.44
CA ARG A 34 -2.28 12.22 5.18
C ARG A 34 -3.21 12.33 6.39
N ASN A 35 -4.40 11.76 6.28
CA ASN A 35 -5.48 11.90 7.26
C ASN A 35 -5.70 10.63 8.11
N GLY A 36 -4.95 9.55 7.84
CA GLY A 36 -5.19 8.26 8.50
C GLY A 36 -6.48 7.56 8.05
N ASP A 37 -7.17 8.07 7.02
CA ASP A 37 -8.32 7.41 6.41
C ASP A 37 -7.91 6.04 5.86
N ALA A 38 -8.79 5.05 6.03
CA ALA A 38 -8.64 3.71 5.48
C ALA A 38 -8.84 3.70 3.95
N PRO A 39 -8.29 2.71 3.23
CA PRO A 39 -8.47 2.58 1.78
C PRO A 39 -9.95 2.52 1.41
N GLU A 40 -10.34 3.25 0.35
CA GLU A 40 -11.71 3.21 -0.20
C GLU A 40 -12.08 1.84 -0.79
#